data_AF-D5DIX2-F1
#
_entry.id   AF-D5DIX2-F1
#
_cell.length_a   1.000
_cell.length_b   1.000
_cell.length_c   1.000
_cell.angle_alpha   90.00
_cell.angle_beta   90.00
_cell.angle_gamma   90.00
#
_symmetry.space_group_name_H-M   'P 1'
#
loop_
_entity.id
_entity.type
_entity.pdbx_description
1 polymer ?
#
loop_
_entity_poly.entity_id
_entity_poly.type
_entity_poly.pdbx_seq_one_letter_code
_entity_poly.pdbx_strand_id
1 'polypeptide(L)' 'MNVSSEKSVGIITAVNPHIGYEVAARVAREAILNGKSIRELCLQYDVLTEEELELILNPYEMTNPGISGSSLFDRN' A
#
# COMPACT_ATOMS: atom_id res chain seq x y z
N MET A 1 12.84 2.44 -19.07
CA MET A 1 13.01 1.28 -18.16
C MET A 1 11.89 1.35 -17.14
N ASN A 2 10.84 0.56 -17.30
CA ASN A 2 9.72 0.53 -16.34
C ASN A 2 10.18 -0.33 -15.16
N VAL A 3 10.67 0.31 -14.10
CA VAL A 3 10.99 -0.37 -12.85
C VAL A 3 9.69 -0.94 -12.31
N SER A 4 9.64 -2.27 -12.11
CA SER A 4 8.51 -3.01 -11.54
C SER A 4 8.34 -2.70 -10.04
N SER A 5 8.20 -1.42 -9.67
CA SER A 5 8.05 -0.95 -8.29
C SER A 5 6.78 -1.49 -7.62
N GLU A 6 5.83 -2.01 -8.40
CA GLU A 6 4.56 -2.58 -7.93
C GLU A 6 4.71 -3.91 -7.17
N LYS A 7 5.87 -4.57 -7.27
CA LYS A 7 6.17 -5.83 -6.57
C LYS A 7 7.04 -5.68 -5.33
N SER A 8 7.63 -4.49 -5.13
CA SER A 8 8.69 -4.34 -4.14
C SER A 8 8.12 -3.93 -2.80
N VAL A 9 8.56 -4.62 -1.77
CA VAL A 9 8.32 -4.48 -0.32
C VAL A 9 8.15 -3.02 0.20
N GLY A 10 8.61 -2.00 -0.52
CA GLY A 10 8.33 -0.60 -0.21
C GLY A 10 6.83 -0.25 -0.17
N ILE A 11 6.00 -0.88 -1.01
CA ILE A 11 4.55 -0.65 -1.02
C ILE A 11 3.91 -1.09 0.29
N ILE A 12 4.31 -2.26 0.82
CA ILE A 12 3.71 -2.75 2.07
C ILE A 12 4.03 -1.80 3.23
N THR A 13 5.22 -1.22 3.26
CA THR A 13 5.61 -0.23 4.28
C THR A 13 4.75 1.04 4.21
N ALA A 14 4.41 1.49 3.00
CA ALA A 14 3.58 2.68 2.79
C ALA A 14 2.13 2.44 3.23
N VAL A 15 1.56 1.26 2.95
CA VAL A 15 0.15 0.94 3.31
C VAL A 15 -0.04 0.48 4.75
N ASN A 16 1.01 -0.07 5.38
CA ASN A 16 0.97 -0.60 6.76
C ASN A 16 0.35 0.37 7.79
N PRO A 17 0.71 1.66 7.86
CA PRO A 17 0.09 2.58 8.82
C PRO A 17 -1.42 2.82 8.57
N HIS A 18 -1.92 2.55 7.37
CA HIS A 18 -3.33 2.76 7.01
C HIS A 18 -4.21 1.54 7.29
N ILE A 19 -3.68 0.33 7.02
CA ILE A 19 -4.45 -0.93 7.19
C ILE A 19 -4.11 -1.68 8.48
N GLY A 20 -3.06 -1.26 9.19
CA GLY A 20 -2.54 -1.90 10.40
C GLY A 20 -1.65 -3.12 10.12
N TYR A 21 -0.80 -3.43 11.12
CA TYR A 21 0.24 -4.46 11.00
C TYR A 21 -0.29 -5.85 10.66
N GLU A 22 -1.36 -6.29 11.31
CA GLU A 22 -1.89 -7.65 11.12
C GLU A 22 -2.40 -7.86 9.69
N VAL A 23 -3.15 -6.89 9.16
CA VAL A 23 -3.69 -6.92 7.80
C VAL A 23 -2.56 -6.82 6.78
N ALA A 24 -1.62 -5.90 7.00
CA ALA A 24 -0.44 -5.74 6.13
C ALA A 24 0.39 -7.04 6.07
N ALA A 25 0.65 -7.68 7.20
CA ALA A 25 1.37 -8.94 7.24
C ALA A 25 0.64 -10.07 6.50
N ARG A 26 -0.70 -10.11 6.59
CA ARG A 26 -1.51 -11.09 5.85
C ARG A 26 -1.42 -10.85 4.33
N VAL A 27 -1.62 -9.61 3.89
CA VAL A 27 -1.54 -9.21 2.48
C VAL A 27 -0.16 -9.51 1.91
N ALA A 28 0.91 -9.18 2.65
CA ALA A 28 2.29 -9.44 2.21
C ALA A 28 2.58 -10.93 2.04
N ARG A 29 2.16 -11.78 3.00
CA ARG A 29 2.30 -13.23 2.89
C ARG A 29 1.58 -13.77 1.67
N GLU A 30 0.37 -13.28 1.42
CA GLU A 30 -0.44 -13.74 0.30
C GLU A 30 0.10 -13.30 -1.05
N ALA A 31 0.64 -12.09 -1.15
CA ALA A 31 1.32 -11.60 -2.35
C ALA A 31 2.50 -12.50 -2.73
N ILE A 32 3.28 -12.94 -1.73
CA ILE A 32 4.42 -13.84 -1.93
C ILE A 32 3.93 -15.24 -2.36
N LEU A 33 2.92 -15.78 -1.67
CA LEU A 33 2.44 -17.14 -1.92
C LEU A 33 1.72 -17.28 -3.27
N ASN A 34 0.86 -16.32 -3.62
CA ASN A 34 0.04 -16.37 -4.82
C ASN A 34 0.64 -15.58 -6.00
N GLY A 35 1.76 -14.88 -5.80
CA GLY A 35 2.39 -14.04 -6.82
C GLY A 35 1.55 -12.81 -7.23
N LYS A 36 0.55 -12.43 -6.42
CA LYS A 36 -0.30 -11.25 -6.64
C LYS A 36 0.39 -9.98 -6.15
N SER A 37 0.03 -8.83 -6.72
CA SER A 37 0.53 -7.56 -6.21
C SER A 37 -0.17 -7.17 -4.91
N ILE A 38 0.51 -6.37 -4.08
CA ILE A 38 -0.06 -5.81 -2.85
C ILE A 38 -1.30 -4.96 -3.18
N ARG A 39 -1.24 -4.19 -4.27
CA ARG A 39 -2.34 -3.35 -4.75
C ARG A 39 -3.60 -4.17 -5.04
N GLU A 40 -3.46 -5.23 -5.82
CA GLU A 40 -4.58 -6.11 -6.16
C GLU A 40 -5.20 -6.74 -4.91
N LEU A 41 -4.37 -7.17 -3.96
CA LEU A 41 -4.86 -7.75 -2.72
C LEU A 41 -5.54 -6.72 -1.82
N CYS A 42 -5.05 -5.48 -1.77
CA CYS A 42 -5.67 -4.40 -1.02
C CYS A 42 -7.09 -4.11 -1.55
N LEU A 43 -7.25 -4.05 -2.87
CA LEU A 43 -8.55 -3.90 -3.52
C LEU A 43 -9.44 -5.14 -3.32
N GLN A 44 -8.86 -6.33 -3.48
CA GLN A 44 -9.60 -7.58 -3.33
C GLN A 44 -10.16 -7.78 -1.92
N TYR A 45 -9.43 -7.31 -0.91
CA TYR A 45 -9.83 -7.40 0.49
C TYR A 45 -10.62 -6.19 0.98
N ASP A 46 -10.88 -5.20 0.11
CA ASP A 46 -11.58 -3.96 0.44
C ASP A 46 -10.96 -3.23 1.65
N VAL A 47 -9.62 -3.36 1.81
CA VAL A 47 -8.87 -2.74 2.91
C VAL A 47 -8.40 -1.34 2.56
N LEU A 48 -8.27 -1.04 1.27
CA LEU A 48 -8.02 0.28 0.71
C LEU A 48 -8.74 0.38 -0.63
N THR A 49 -9.32 1.54 -0.90
CA THR A 49 -9.89 1.89 -2.20
C THR A 49 -8.80 2.23 -3.21
N GLU A 50 -9.17 2.28 -4.49
CA GLU A 50 -8.26 2.69 -5.56
C GLU A 50 -7.73 4.11 -5.33
N GLU A 51 -8.61 5.03 -4.90
CA GLU A 51 -8.28 6.42 -4.61
C GLU A 51 -7.28 6.54 -3.45
N GLU A 52 -7.46 5.77 -2.38
CA GLU A 52 -6.53 5.74 -1.25
C GLU A 52 -5.17 5.16 -1.67
N LEU A 53 -5.17 4.09 -2.46
CA LEU A 53 -3.94 3.52 -3.00
C LEU A 53 -3.22 4.51 -3.92
N GLU A 54 -3.92 5.28 -4.75
CA GLU A 54 -3.30 6.31 -5.58
C GLU A 54 -2.65 7.42 -4.74
N LEU A 55 -3.29 7.83 -3.63
CA LEU A 55 -2.72 8.81 -2.71
C LEU A 55 -1.49 8.27 -1.97
N ILE A 56 -1.59 7.06 -1.42
CA ILE A 56 -0.51 6.43 -0.63
C ILE A 56 0.69 6.08 -1.51
N LEU A 57 0.44 5.56 -2.72
CA LEU A 57 1.47 5.11 -3.66
C LEU A 57 1.91 6.22 -4.63
N ASN A 58 1.51 7.46 -4.37
CA ASN A 58 1.97 8.60 -5.14
C ASN A 58 3.51 8.72 -5.00
N PRO A 59 4.28 8.70 -6.11
CA PRO A 59 5.74 8.79 -6.04
C PRO A 59 6.26 10.00 -5.27
N TYR A 60 5.55 11.12 -5.34
CA TYR A 60 5.90 12.34 -4.61
C TYR A 60 5.74 12.16 -3.10
N GLU A 61 4.62 11.57 -2.67
CA GLU A 61 4.33 11.25 -1.26
C GLU A 61 5.28 10.19 -0.70
N MET A 62 5.74 9.25 -1.53
CA MET A 62 6.73 8.23 -1.13
C MET A 62 8.15 8.78 -0.98
N THR A 63 8.43 9.96 -1.55
CA THR A 63 9.73 10.65 -1.42
C THR A 63 9.75 11.69 -0.30
N ASN A 64 8.59 12.01 0.28
CA ASN A 64 8.49 12.95 1.39
C ASN A 64 8.70 12.25 2.74
N PRO A 65 9.34 12.93 3.72
CA PRO A 65 9.42 12.42 5.08
C PRO A 65 8.04 12.44 5.73
N GLY A 66 7.59 11.30 6.26
CA GLY A 66 6.29 11.17 6.94
C GLY A 66 5.54 9.92 6.51
N ILE A 67 4.26 9.82 6.91
CA ILE A 67 3.35 8.78 6.44
C ILE A 67 2.76 9.24 5.10
N SER A 68 3.04 8.52 4.02
CA SER A 68 2.46 8.79 2.70
C SER A 68 0.94 8.69 2.75
N GLY A 69 0.22 9.63 2.14
CA GLY A 69 -1.25 9.66 2.22
C GLY A 69 -1.77 10.04 3.61
N SER A 70 -0.98 10.75 4.41
CA SER A 70 -1.38 11.19 5.76
C SER A 70 -2.69 11.98 5.81
N SER A 71 -3.09 12.61 4.70
CA SER A 71 -4.39 13.24 4.52
C SER A 71 -5.59 12.30 4.71
N LEU A 72 -5.39 10.98 4.64
CA LEU A 72 -6.43 9.98 4.92
C LEU A 72 -6.77 9.88 6.41
N PHE A 73 -5.83 10.19 7.31
CA PHE A 73 -6.08 10.18 8.76
C PHE A 73 -6.88 11.39 9.25
N ASP A 74 -6.91 12.48 8.47
CA ASP A 74 -7.61 13.72 8.83
C ASP A 74 -9.14 13.63 8.59
N ARG A 75 -9.63 12.51 8.03
CA ARG A 75 -11.07 12.21 7.93
C ARG A 75 -11.61 11.72 9.28
N ASN A 76 -11.73 12.61 10.27
CA ASN A 76 -12.46 12.32 11.50
C ASN A 76 -13.20 13.54 12.05
#